data_AF-A0A4V3RTB3-F1
#
_entry.id   AF-A0A4V3RTB3-F1
#
_cell.length_a   1.000
_cell.length_b   1.000
_cell.length_c   1.000
_cell.angle_alpha   90.00
_cell.angle_beta   90.00
_cell.angle_gamma   90.00
#
_symmetry.space_group_name_H-M   'P 1'
#
loop_
_entity.id
_entity.type
_entity.pdbx_description
1 polymer ?
#
loop_
_entity_poly.entity_id
_entity_poly.type
_entity_poly.pdbx_seq_one_letter_code
_entity_poly.pdbx_strand_id
1 'polypeptide(L)'
;MKKWHKIIGIIVGAIIILFLLVYYLLMFCPQLFWSYKPDYEFDKRIRNEIVRRIDNYIEQNNKLPESLSEIGFEQLPGLYKYRGHSVCLIKCADLDYVLEYWDDVAKLWQYVSEDQKWYDYACWEFEPPINIDTIQAINKVYYSPRENMQSVFDSLRINDNVTSILDYDIEDMPDSIAYVRYYTADTLNMEGWATYRANIRPDYVREFGEWKYYDRKGNCYRKFWNYKENDKLIYEPDR
;
A
#
# COMPACT_ATOMS: atom_id res chain seq x y z
N MET A 1 -69.66 10.85 9.76
CA MET A 1 -68.62 11.59 10.53
C MET A 1 -67.68 10.70 11.36
N LYS A 2 -68.15 9.76 12.20
CA LYS A 2 -67.28 8.99 13.14
C LYS A 2 -66.18 8.11 12.53
N LYS A 3 -66.37 7.53 11.34
CA LYS A 3 -65.34 6.68 10.68
C LYS A 3 -64.20 7.49 10.06
N TRP A 4 -64.52 8.64 9.46
CA TRP A 4 -63.53 9.53 8.84
C TRP A 4 -62.57 10.14 9.87
N HIS A 5 -63.07 10.51 11.05
CA HIS A 5 -62.22 11.02 12.14
C HIS A 5 -61.26 9.95 12.69
N LYS A 6 -61.65 8.66 12.70
CA LYS A 6 -60.76 7.56 13.08
C LYS A 6 -59.64 7.35 12.05
N ILE A 7 -59.98 7.40 10.76
CA ILE A 7 -58.99 7.26 9.68
C ILE A 7 -57.98 8.40 9.73
N ILE A 8 -58.46 9.65 9.88
CA ILE A 8 -57.59 10.83 10.02
C ILE A 8 -56.70 10.71 11.25
N GLY A 9 -57.25 10.25 12.39
CA GLY A 9 -56.46 10.04 13.61
C GLY A 9 -55.33 9.01 13.45
N ILE A 10 -55.60 7.92 12.73
CA ILE A 10 -54.58 6.89 12.45
C ILE A 10 -53.48 7.45 11.54
N ILE A 11 -53.85 8.21 10.51
CA ILE A 11 -52.90 8.83 9.58
C ILE A 11 -52.01 9.84 10.32
N VAL A 12 -52.61 10.71 11.15
CA VAL A 12 -51.86 11.70 11.93
C VAL A 12 -50.94 11.00 12.94
N GLY A 13 -51.42 9.96 13.62
CA GLY A 13 -50.60 9.17 14.54
C GLY A 13 -49.40 8.51 13.84
N ALA A 14 -49.61 7.92 12.66
CA ALA A 14 -48.54 7.31 11.88
C ALA A 14 -47.50 8.34 11.43
N ILE A 15 -47.93 9.53 11.00
CA ILE A 15 -47.02 10.62 10.61
C ILE A 15 -46.17 11.08 11.80
N ILE A 16 -46.77 11.24 12.99
CA ILE A 16 -46.04 11.65 14.19
C ILE A 16 -45.01 10.59 14.58
N ILE A 17 -45.37 9.31 14.55
CA ILE A 17 -44.45 8.21 14.86
C ILE A 17 -43.29 8.19 13.86
N LEU A 18 -43.57 8.33 12.57
CA LEU A 18 -42.53 8.39 11.53
C LEU A 18 -41.60 9.59 11.75
N PHE A 19 -42.15 10.76 12.09
CA PHE A 19 -41.37 11.95 12.34
C PHE A 19 -40.46 11.81 13.57
N LEU A 20 -40.98 11.24 14.67
CA LEU A 20 -40.19 10.96 15.87
C LEU A 20 -39.08 9.94 15.59
N LEU A 21 -39.35 8.94 14.75
CA LEU A 21 -38.36 7.94 14.36
C LEU A 21 -37.24 8.55 13.50
N VAL A 22 -37.58 9.41 12.54
CA VAL A 22 -36.58 10.17 11.76
C VAL A 22 -35.78 11.12 12.65
N TYR A 23 -36.42 11.83 13.58
CA TYR A 23 -35.75 12.71 14.52
C TYR A 23 -34.77 11.93 15.42
N TYR A 24 -35.19 10.78 15.94
CA TYR A 24 -34.33 9.90 16.73
C TYR A 24 -33.12 9.41 15.91
N LEU A 25 -33.35 8.97 14.66
CA LEU A 25 -32.26 8.52 13.80
C LEU A 25 -31.29 9.67 13.46
N LEU A 26 -31.76 10.89 13.26
CA LEU A 26 -30.90 12.06 13.02
C LEU A 26 -30.08 12.46 14.25
N MET A 27 -30.65 12.36 15.46
CA MET A 27 -29.99 12.78 16.70
C MET A 27 -28.99 11.73 17.21
N PHE A 28 -29.32 10.44 17.12
CA PHE A 28 -28.54 9.35 17.72
C PHE A 28 -27.82 8.47 16.72
N CYS A 29 -28.18 8.52 15.43
CA CYS A 29 -27.51 7.79 14.36
C CYS A 29 -27.16 8.70 13.16
N PRO A 30 -26.51 9.85 13.37
CA PRO A 30 -26.16 10.77 12.28
C PRO A 30 -25.30 10.12 11.18
N GLN A 31 -24.51 9.10 11.56
CA GLN A 31 -23.73 8.24 10.67
C GLN A 31 -24.53 7.45 9.63
N LEU A 32 -25.85 7.26 9.81
CA LEU A 32 -26.71 6.61 8.80
C LEU A 32 -27.05 7.54 7.62
N PHE A 33 -26.96 8.85 7.81
CA PHE A 33 -27.34 9.86 6.80
C PHE A 33 -26.15 10.68 6.31
N TRP A 34 -25.08 10.78 7.11
CA TRP A 34 -23.80 11.22 6.60
C TRP A 34 -23.09 10.04 5.93
N SER A 35 -23.16 9.98 4.61
CA SER A 35 -22.04 9.46 3.84
C SER A 35 -20.81 10.22 4.34
N TYR A 36 -19.86 9.50 4.96
CA TYR A 36 -18.56 10.05 5.33
C TYR A 36 -17.97 10.65 4.06
N LYS A 37 -17.94 11.99 4.00
CA LYS A 37 -17.22 12.72 2.97
C LYS A 37 -15.87 13.04 3.57
N PRO A 38 -14.78 12.37 3.15
CA PRO A 38 -13.45 12.76 3.60
C PRO A 38 -13.29 14.25 3.35
N ASP A 39 -12.84 15.00 4.36
CA ASP A 39 -12.51 16.41 4.20
C ASP A 39 -11.22 16.48 3.38
N TYR A 40 -11.38 16.45 2.07
CA TYR A 40 -10.29 16.47 1.10
C TYR A 40 -9.31 17.62 1.34
N GLU A 41 -9.79 18.76 1.83
CA GLU A 41 -8.95 19.91 2.15
C GLU A 41 -8.16 19.69 3.45
N PHE A 42 -8.70 18.94 4.42
CA PHE A 42 -7.95 18.53 5.61
C PHE A 42 -6.83 17.54 5.28
N ASP A 43 -7.12 16.49 4.51
CA ASP A 43 -6.10 15.52 4.06
C ASP A 43 -4.99 16.21 3.26
N LYS A 44 -5.37 17.10 2.33
CA LYS A 44 -4.41 17.88 1.54
C LYS A 44 -3.52 18.75 2.42
N ARG A 45 -4.05 19.36 3.49
CA ARG A 45 -3.24 20.13 4.45
C ARG A 45 -2.24 19.24 5.18
N ILE A 46 -2.64 18.04 5.60
CA ILE A 46 -1.76 17.09 6.28
C ILE A 46 -0.64 16.64 5.34
N ARG A 47 -0.99 16.23 4.11
CA ARG A 47 -0.02 15.85 3.08
C ARG A 47 1.04 16.93 2.83
N ASN A 48 0.61 18.18 2.67
CA ASN A 48 1.52 19.30 2.49
C ASN A 48 2.37 19.58 3.75
N GLU A 49 1.81 19.36 4.94
CA GLU A 49 2.54 19.53 6.20
C GLU A 49 3.65 18.48 6.37
N ILE A 50 3.40 17.22 5.98
CA ILE A 50 4.39 16.13 5.99
C ILE A 50 5.58 16.50 5.09
N VAL A 51 5.31 16.85 3.83
CA VAL A 51 6.33 17.28 2.85
C VAL A 51 7.16 18.42 3.42
N ARG A 52 6.50 19.48 3.90
CA ARG A 52 7.20 20.65 4.49
C ARG A 52 8.09 20.28 5.68
N ARG A 53 7.71 19.31 6.50
CA ARG A 53 8.55 18.88 7.63
C ARG A 53 9.83 18.21 7.16
N ILE A 54 9.75 17.38 6.13
CA ILE A 54 10.89 16.71 5.53
C ILE A 54 11.78 17.74 4.83
N ASP A 55 11.20 18.60 4.01
CA ASP A 55 11.95 19.65 3.29
C ASP A 55 12.68 20.59 4.26
N ASN A 56 12.02 21.03 5.33
CA ASN A 56 12.67 21.84 6.37
C ASN A 56 13.83 21.10 7.04
N TYR A 57 13.72 19.79 7.26
CA TYR A 57 14.80 18.99 7.82
C TYR A 57 15.97 18.89 6.85
N ILE A 58 15.68 18.66 5.56
CA ILE A 58 16.69 18.63 4.49
C ILE A 58 17.41 19.98 4.42
N GLU A 59 16.69 21.09 4.40
CA GLU A 59 17.27 22.44 4.38
C GLU A 59 18.20 22.70 5.58
N GLN A 60 17.85 22.19 6.76
CA GLN A 60 18.63 22.41 7.98
C GLN A 60 19.85 21.50 8.10
N ASN A 61 19.77 20.28 7.57
CA ASN A 61 20.76 19.23 7.83
C ASN A 61 21.52 18.78 6.58
N ASN A 62 21.11 19.24 5.38
CA ASN A 62 21.62 18.82 4.08
C ASN A 62 21.62 17.29 3.89
N LYS A 63 20.62 16.62 4.47
CA LYS A 63 20.38 15.19 4.38
C LYS A 63 18.91 14.87 4.65
N LEU A 64 18.44 13.73 4.15
CA LEU A 64 17.16 13.16 4.55
C LEU A 64 17.21 12.69 6.02
N PRO A 65 16.08 12.71 6.75
CA PRO A 65 16.03 12.14 8.09
C PRO A 65 16.32 10.64 8.03
N GLU A 66 17.03 10.09 9.01
CA GLU A 66 17.29 8.65 9.04
C GLU A 66 15.98 7.87 9.19
N SER A 67 15.06 8.43 9.98
CA SER A 67 13.70 7.96 10.24
C SER A 67 12.76 9.15 10.36
N LEU A 68 11.50 9.02 9.93
CA LEU A 68 10.49 10.07 10.13
C LEU A 68 10.24 10.36 11.62
N SER A 69 10.65 9.48 12.54
CA SER A 69 10.59 9.76 13.97
C SER A 69 11.51 10.89 14.42
N GLU A 70 12.60 11.18 13.71
CA GLU A 70 13.45 12.35 13.97
C GLU A 70 12.69 13.67 13.80
N ILE A 71 11.63 13.66 12.99
CA ILE A 71 10.77 14.81 12.72
C ILE A 71 9.36 14.66 13.31
N GLY A 72 9.22 13.76 14.30
CA GLY A 72 8.06 13.65 15.17
C GLY A 72 6.94 12.73 14.68
N PHE A 73 7.25 11.77 13.81
CA PHE A 73 6.30 10.74 13.39
C PHE A 73 6.37 9.55 14.34
N GLU A 74 5.22 8.97 14.66
CA GLU A 74 5.16 7.73 15.44
C GLU A 74 5.60 6.58 14.56
N GLN A 75 6.60 5.80 15.00
CA GLN A 75 7.06 4.63 14.26
C GLN A 75 6.17 3.42 14.55
N LEU A 76 5.76 2.73 13.48
CA LEU A 76 5.06 1.45 13.50
C LEU A 76 5.92 0.40 12.77
N PRO A 77 5.60 -0.90 12.87
CA PRO A 77 6.18 -1.90 11.97
C PRO A 77 6.00 -1.45 10.51
N GLY A 78 7.13 -1.30 9.80
CA GLY A 78 7.33 -0.87 8.40
C GLY A 78 6.56 0.35 7.88
N LEU A 79 5.99 1.17 8.75
CA LEU A 79 5.38 2.45 8.40
C LEU A 79 5.47 3.45 9.55
N TYR A 80 5.05 4.68 9.26
CA TYR A 80 4.96 5.75 10.24
C TYR A 80 3.53 6.25 10.34
N LYS A 81 3.20 6.85 11.48
CA LYS A 81 1.91 7.48 11.72
C LYS A 81 2.08 8.97 12.01
N TYR A 82 1.30 9.78 11.31
CA TYR A 82 1.23 11.22 11.51
C TYR A 82 -0.21 11.68 11.56
N ARG A 83 -0.62 12.25 12.70
CA ARG A 83 -1.98 12.74 12.95
C ARG A 83 -3.11 11.74 12.62
N GLY A 84 -2.84 10.45 12.76
CA GLY A 84 -3.83 9.40 12.48
C GLY A 84 -3.61 8.68 11.15
N HIS A 85 -2.84 9.26 10.23
CA HIS A 85 -2.62 8.71 8.89
C HIS A 85 -1.33 7.92 8.78
N SER A 86 -1.37 6.84 8.01
CA SER A 86 -0.20 6.02 7.69
C SER A 86 0.63 6.67 6.61
N VAL A 87 1.95 6.68 6.81
CA VAL A 87 2.94 7.30 5.95
C VAL A 87 4.13 6.37 5.79
N CYS A 88 4.60 6.17 4.56
CA CYS A 88 5.88 5.54 4.27
C CYS A 88 6.82 6.56 3.61
N LEU A 89 8.09 6.55 4.01
CA LEU A 89 9.16 7.33 3.36
C LEU A 89 10.04 6.37 2.58
N ILE A 90 10.13 6.60 1.28
CA ILE A 90 10.98 5.88 0.34
C ILE A 90 12.11 6.84 -0.04
N LYS A 91 13.34 6.59 0.43
CA LYS A 91 14.50 7.43 0.11
C LYS A 91 15.04 7.05 -1.27
N CYS A 92 15.19 8.01 -2.17
CA CYS A 92 15.78 7.82 -3.49
C CYS A 92 17.27 8.23 -3.47
N ALA A 93 17.87 8.45 -4.64
CA ALA A 93 19.23 8.97 -4.72
C ALA A 93 19.32 10.39 -4.13
N ASP A 94 20.48 10.71 -3.55
CA ASP A 94 20.78 12.02 -2.97
C ASP A 94 19.77 12.48 -1.90
N LEU A 95 18.98 13.50 -2.22
CA LEU A 95 17.96 14.09 -1.34
C LEU A 95 16.54 13.86 -1.86
N ASP A 96 16.40 13.11 -2.96
CA ASP A 96 15.10 12.79 -3.51
C ASP A 96 14.41 11.71 -2.68
N TYR A 97 13.09 11.79 -2.63
CA TYR A 97 12.26 10.90 -1.86
C TYR A 97 10.86 10.79 -2.43
N VAL A 98 10.24 9.65 -2.13
CA VAL A 98 8.83 9.38 -2.37
C VAL A 98 8.12 9.20 -1.03
N LEU A 99 6.93 9.77 -0.90
CA LEU A 99 6.06 9.49 0.24
C LEU A 99 4.84 8.73 -0.20
N GLU A 100 4.52 7.66 0.50
CA GLU A 100 3.21 7.03 0.43
C GLU A 100 2.36 7.49 1.59
N TYR A 101 1.13 7.90 1.31
CA TYR A 101 0.17 8.39 2.28
C TYR A 101 -1.15 7.68 2.07
N TRP A 102 -1.69 7.06 3.12
CA TRP A 102 -3.04 6.50 3.10
C TRP A 102 -3.97 7.46 3.83
N ASP A 103 -4.99 7.93 3.11
CA ASP A 103 -6.04 8.78 3.71
C ASP A 103 -6.99 7.97 4.59
N ASP A 104 -7.97 8.65 5.20
CA ASP A 104 -8.92 8.04 6.14
C ASP A 104 -9.80 6.94 5.50
N VAL A 105 -9.89 6.88 4.17
CA VAL A 105 -10.62 5.82 3.43
C VAL A 105 -9.67 4.78 2.83
N ALA A 106 -8.41 4.75 3.29
CA ALA A 106 -7.34 3.88 2.81
C ALA A 106 -7.01 4.08 1.32
N LYS A 107 -7.35 5.23 0.72
CA LYS A 107 -6.86 5.55 -0.63
C LYS A 107 -5.39 5.98 -0.53
N LEU A 108 -4.58 5.35 -1.37
CA LEU A 108 -3.16 5.66 -1.50
C LEU A 108 -2.95 6.94 -2.32
N TRP A 109 -2.13 7.83 -1.78
CA TRP A 109 -1.58 9.02 -2.41
C TRP A 109 -0.07 8.93 -2.36
N GLN A 110 0.58 9.40 -3.41
CA GLN A 110 2.03 9.35 -3.50
C GLN A 110 2.64 10.68 -3.88
N TYR A 111 3.60 11.16 -3.09
CA TYR A 111 4.37 12.37 -3.39
C TYR A 111 5.71 11.99 -4.00
N VAL A 112 6.11 12.69 -5.05
CA VAL A 112 7.45 12.57 -5.64
C VAL A 112 8.16 13.92 -5.47
N SER A 113 9.29 13.93 -4.77
CA SER A 113 10.06 15.17 -4.49
C SER A 113 10.56 15.84 -5.76
N GLU A 114 11.04 15.05 -6.72
CA GLU A 114 11.56 15.54 -8.01
C GLU A 114 10.51 16.34 -8.79
N ASP A 115 9.28 15.81 -8.85
CA ASP A 115 8.14 16.45 -9.51
C ASP A 115 7.46 17.53 -8.64
N GLN A 116 7.78 17.56 -7.35
CA GLN A 116 7.10 18.34 -6.31
C GLN A 116 5.57 18.17 -6.31
N LYS A 117 5.09 16.94 -6.55
CA LYS A 117 3.68 16.69 -6.84
C LYS A 117 3.15 15.42 -6.19
N TRP A 118 1.87 15.48 -5.81
CA TRP A 118 1.07 14.33 -5.39
C TRP A 118 0.36 13.67 -6.57
N TYR A 119 0.41 12.34 -6.60
CA TYR A 119 -0.32 11.42 -7.45
C TYR A 119 -1.35 10.67 -6.62
N ASP A 120 -2.47 10.31 -7.23
CA ASP A 120 -3.56 9.59 -6.56
C ASP A 120 -3.59 8.09 -6.92
N TYR A 121 -2.43 7.58 -7.30
CA TYR A 121 -2.11 6.19 -7.62
C TYR A 121 -0.68 5.89 -7.15
N ALA A 122 -0.39 4.62 -6.86
CA ALA A 122 0.97 4.16 -6.57
C ALA A 122 1.77 4.09 -7.87
N CYS A 123 2.75 4.95 -8.01
CA CYS A 123 3.86 4.83 -8.94
C CYS A 123 5.00 3.95 -8.38
N TRP A 124 5.09 3.75 -7.06
CA TRP A 124 6.27 3.16 -6.39
C TRP A 124 5.94 2.14 -5.28
N GLU A 125 5.56 0.89 -5.62
CA GLU A 125 5.38 -0.22 -4.63
C GLU A 125 6.74 -0.87 -4.22
N PHE A 126 7.87 -0.32 -4.68
CA PHE A 126 9.17 -0.95 -4.56
C PHE A 126 10.14 -0.16 -3.70
N GLU A 127 10.79 -0.82 -2.74
CA GLU A 127 12.10 -0.39 -2.24
C GLU A 127 13.00 0.01 -3.42
N PRO A 128 13.59 1.20 -3.39
CA PRO A 128 14.12 1.83 -4.56
C PRO A 128 15.54 1.30 -4.84
N PRO A 129 15.82 0.71 -6.03
CA PRO A 129 17.13 0.85 -6.62
C PRO A 129 17.41 2.34 -6.89
N ILE A 130 18.70 2.68 -6.97
CA ILE A 130 19.26 4.04 -6.96
C ILE A 130 18.72 4.97 -8.10
N ASN A 131 17.90 4.49 -9.04
CA ASN A 131 17.44 5.25 -10.21
C ASN A 131 15.93 5.06 -10.51
N ILE A 132 15.22 6.19 -10.67
CA ILE A 132 13.80 6.32 -11.07
C ILE A 132 13.40 5.51 -12.32
N ASP A 133 14.23 5.52 -13.36
CA ASP A 133 13.98 4.79 -14.60
C ASP A 133 13.94 3.27 -14.36
N THR A 134 14.76 2.79 -13.42
CA THR A 134 14.81 1.38 -13.06
C THR A 134 13.52 0.95 -12.36
N ILE A 135 13.00 1.77 -11.45
CA ILE A 135 11.75 1.46 -10.74
C ILE A 135 10.56 1.50 -11.69
N GLN A 136 10.51 2.50 -12.57
CA GLN A 136 9.46 2.57 -13.59
C GLN A 136 9.49 1.34 -14.51
N ALA A 137 10.68 0.87 -14.91
CA ALA A 137 10.82 -0.31 -15.73
C ALA A 137 10.38 -1.59 -15.01
N ILE A 138 10.76 -1.77 -13.74
CA ILE A 138 10.32 -2.91 -12.90
C ILE A 138 8.79 -2.90 -12.75
N ASN A 139 8.17 -1.76 -12.40
CA ASN A 139 6.72 -1.61 -12.27
C ASN A 139 5.97 -2.02 -13.52
N LYS A 140 6.45 -1.55 -14.68
CA LYS A 140 5.81 -1.87 -15.96
C LYS A 140 5.79 -3.38 -16.21
N VAL A 141 6.84 -4.09 -15.80
CA VAL A 141 6.93 -5.55 -15.93
C VAL A 141 6.05 -6.25 -14.90
N TYR A 142 6.17 -5.87 -13.62
CA TYR A 142 5.47 -6.50 -12.50
C TYR A 142 3.95 -6.39 -12.59
N TYR A 143 3.43 -5.21 -12.93
CA TYR A 143 1.99 -4.95 -13.09
C TYR A 143 1.46 -5.24 -14.50
N SER A 144 2.26 -5.85 -15.37
CA SER A 144 1.74 -6.27 -16.67
C SER A 144 0.57 -7.26 -16.47
N PRO A 145 -0.47 -7.22 -17.33
CA PRO A 145 -1.65 -8.07 -17.16
C PRO A 145 -1.29 -9.55 -17.03
N ARG A 146 -1.68 -10.16 -15.90
CA ARG A 146 -1.38 -11.57 -15.59
C ARG A 146 -2.14 -12.57 -16.46
N GLU A 147 -3.21 -12.14 -17.13
CA GLU A 147 -4.03 -12.96 -18.04
C GLU A 147 -3.21 -13.63 -19.16
N ASN A 148 -2.11 -13.02 -19.57
CA ASN A 148 -1.21 -13.53 -20.61
C ASN A 148 0.13 -14.02 -20.04
N MET A 149 0.24 -14.17 -18.71
CA MET A 149 1.46 -14.63 -18.07
C MET A 149 1.39 -16.11 -17.73
N GLN A 150 2.37 -16.86 -18.23
CA GLN A 150 2.63 -18.23 -17.79
C GLN A 150 3.61 -18.21 -16.62
N SER A 151 3.25 -18.86 -15.52
CA SER A 151 4.17 -19.13 -14.41
C SER A 151 4.77 -20.53 -14.53
N VAL A 152 6.08 -20.62 -14.40
CA VAL A 152 6.85 -21.87 -14.40
C VAL A 152 7.58 -21.98 -13.08
N PHE A 153 7.44 -23.13 -12.41
CA PHE A 153 8.03 -23.43 -11.10
C PHE A 153 9.18 -24.43 -11.30
N ASP A 154 10.41 -23.92 -11.32
CA ASP A 154 11.60 -24.72 -11.68
C ASP A 154 12.21 -25.48 -10.49
N SER A 155 11.94 -25.05 -9.25
CA SER A 155 12.56 -25.64 -8.06
C SER A 155 11.69 -25.49 -6.81
N LEU A 156 10.64 -26.31 -6.70
CA LEU A 156 9.81 -26.39 -5.50
C LEU A 156 10.52 -27.15 -4.37
N ARG A 157 10.57 -26.57 -3.18
CA ARG A 157 11.22 -27.13 -1.98
C ARG A 157 10.38 -26.83 -0.74
N ILE A 158 10.54 -27.66 0.29
CA ILE A 158 10.02 -27.38 1.63
C ILE A 158 10.71 -26.12 2.16
N ASN A 159 9.94 -25.26 2.84
CA ASN A 159 10.45 -24.08 3.50
C ASN A 159 10.65 -24.36 4.99
N ASP A 160 11.91 -24.33 5.43
CA ASP A 160 12.26 -24.61 6.83
C ASP A 160 12.63 -23.34 7.63
N ASN A 161 12.93 -22.24 6.94
CA ASN A 161 13.62 -21.11 7.56
C ASN A 161 13.34 -19.72 6.96
N VAL A 162 12.59 -19.62 5.85
CA VAL A 162 12.26 -18.33 5.22
C VAL A 162 10.91 -17.83 5.70
N THR A 163 10.89 -16.64 6.29
CA THR A 163 9.66 -15.93 6.62
C THR A 163 9.49 -14.78 5.62
N SER A 164 8.37 -14.78 4.92
CA SER A 164 7.94 -13.67 4.07
C SER A 164 7.52 -12.49 4.91
N ILE A 165 7.95 -11.30 4.47
CA ILE A 165 7.43 -10.03 4.95
C ILE A 165 6.40 -9.60 3.91
N LEU A 166 5.12 -9.63 4.28
CA LEU A 166 4.01 -9.24 3.42
C LEU A 166 3.75 -7.74 3.53
N ASP A 167 2.87 -7.23 2.66
CA ASP A 167 2.31 -5.89 2.75
C ASP A 167 1.80 -5.63 4.18
N TYR A 168 2.06 -4.42 4.70
CA TYR A 168 1.75 -4.02 6.09
C TYR A 168 2.50 -4.81 7.18
N ASP A 169 3.70 -5.32 6.86
CA ASP A 169 4.62 -6.00 7.80
C ASP A 169 4.04 -7.23 8.48
N ILE A 170 3.12 -7.89 7.79
CA ILE A 170 2.63 -9.19 8.24
C ILE A 170 3.69 -10.22 7.93
N GLU A 171 4.24 -10.85 8.96
CA GLU A 171 5.16 -11.96 8.81
C GLU A 171 4.37 -13.26 8.57
N ASP A 172 4.71 -13.97 7.51
CA ASP A 172 4.19 -15.31 7.25
C ASP A 172 5.32 -16.30 6.99
N MET A 173 5.17 -17.53 7.48
CA MET A 173 6.09 -18.63 7.21
C MET A 173 5.36 -19.70 6.37
N PRO A 174 5.39 -19.58 5.02
CA PRO A 174 4.78 -20.55 4.12
C PRO A 174 5.41 -21.94 4.21
N ASP A 175 4.70 -22.96 3.74
CA ASP A 175 5.17 -24.35 3.79
C ASP A 175 6.27 -24.67 2.76
N SER A 176 6.38 -23.84 1.71
CA SER A 176 7.23 -24.12 0.56
C SER A 176 7.88 -22.86 0.00
N ILE A 177 9.00 -23.05 -0.70
CA ILE A 177 9.63 -22.05 -1.55
C ILE A 177 9.81 -22.60 -2.96
N ALA A 178 9.76 -21.73 -3.96
CA ALA A 178 10.00 -22.10 -5.34
C ALA A 178 10.79 -21.02 -6.09
N TYR A 179 11.67 -21.46 -6.99
CA TYR A 179 12.16 -20.56 -8.03
C TYR A 179 11.09 -20.44 -9.11
N VAL A 180 10.60 -19.23 -9.34
CA VAL A 180 9.48 -18.96 -10.24
C VAL A 180 9.95 -18.12 -11.40
N ARG A 181 9.48 -18.45 -12.60
CA ARG A 181 9.69 -17.69 -13.83
C ARG A 181 8.35 -17.33 -14.45
N TYR A 182 8.21 -16.07 -14.83
CA TYR A 182 7.02 -15.57 -15.51
C TYR A 182 7.34 -15.22 -16.95
N TYR A 183 6.54 -15.74 -17.86
CA TYR A 183 6.66 -15.52 -19.29
C TYR A 183 5.40 -14.84 -19.83
N THR A 184 5.55 -13.88 -20.74
CA THR A 184 4.46 -13.48 -21.63
C THR A 184 4.74 -14.01 -23.01
N ALA A 185 3.83 -14.86 -23.51
CA ALA A 185 4.13 -15.76 -24.63
C ALA A 185 5.45 -16.51 -24.34
N ASP A 186 6.49 -16.33 -25.16
CA ASP A 186 7.79 -16.99 -25.00
C ASP A 186 8.89 -16.05 -24.44
N THR A 187 8.53 -14.84 -23.99
CA THR A 187 9.49 -13.87 -23.46
C THR A 187 9.51 -13.93 -21.94
N LEU A 188 10.69 -14.11 -21.34
CA LEU A 188 10.87 -14.05 -19.89
C LEU A 188 10.66 -12.61 -19.41
N ASN A 189 9.73 -12.42 -18.49
CA ASN A 189 9.41 -11.12 -17.90
C ASN A 189 10.08 -10.93 -16.55
N MET A 190 10.00 -11.93 -15.68
CA MET A 190 10.60 -11.86 -14.35
C MET A 190 10.92 -13.23 -13.78
N GLU A 191 11.94 -13.30 -12.95
CA GLU A 191 12.32 -14.53 -12.24
C GLU A 191 12.89 -14.23 -10.86
N GLY A 192 12.68 -15.16 -9.92
CA GLY A 192 13.21 -15.06 -8.58
C GLY A 192 12.66 -16.13 -7.65
N TRP A 193 13.04 -16.05 -6.37
CA TRP A 193 12.54 -16.95 -5.34
C TRP A 193 11.22 -16.42 -4.77
N ALA A 194 10.21 -17.28 -4.71
CA ALA A 194 8.97 -16.98 -4.05
C ALA A 194 8.67 -17.99 -2.94
N THR A 195 8.11 -17.53 -1.85
CA THR A 195 7.41 -18.40 -0.92
C THR A 195 6.04 -18.74 -1.48
N TYR A 196 5.54 -19.91 -1.09
CA TYR A 196 4.38 -20.52 -1.68
C TYR A 196 3.67 -21.37 -0.62
N ARG A 197 2.34 -21.31 -0.59
CA ARG A 197 1.51 -22.25 0.19
C ARG A 197 0.87 -23.25 -0.75
N ALA A 198 1.18 -24.54 -0.57
CA ALA A 198 0.72 -25.60 -1.46
C ALA A 198 -0.81 -25.65 -1.65
N ASN A 199 -1.54 -25.26 -0.61
CA ASN A 199 -3.00 -25.32 -0.56
C ASN A 199 -3.70 -24.01 -0.98
N ILE A 200 -2.95 -22.98 -1.39
CA ILE A 200 -3.47 -21.67 -1.81
C ILE A 200 -2.79 -21.27 -3.13
N ARG A 201 -3.25 -21.83 -4.26
CA ARG A 201 -2.81 -21.44 -5.62
C ARG A 201 -3.71 -20.35 -6.23
N PRO A 202 -3.20 -19.45 -7.09
CA PRO A 202 -1.86 -18.86 -7.22
C PRO A 202 -1.78 -17.49 -6.51
N ASP A 203 -2.80 -17.11 -5.74
CA ASP A 203 -2.92 -15.79 -5.11
C ASP A 203 -1.90 -15.56 -3.98
N TYR A 204 -1.16 -16.60 -3.59
CA TYR A 204 -0.19 -16.59 -2.49
C TYR A 204 1.21 -17.03 -2.93
N VAL A 205 1.71 -16.43 -4.01
CA VAL A 205 3.13 -16.45 -4.40
C VAL A 205 3.73 -15.13 -3.92
N ARG A 206 4.71 -15.17 -3.02
CA ARG A 206 5.32 -13.96 -2.42
C ARG A 206 6.82 -13.91 -2.67
N GLU A 207 7.25 -12.86 -3.35
CA GLU A 207 8.61 -12.65 -3.79
C GLU A 207 9.53 -12.40 -2.59
N PHE A 208 10.70 -13.03 -2.57
CA PHE A 208 11.74 -12.78 -1.58
C PHE A 208 13.14 -12.85 -2.19
N GLY A 209 14.10 -12.18 -1.57
CA GLY A 209 15.47 -12.09 -2.04
C GLY A 209 15.58 -11.38 -3.39
N GLU A 210 16.61 -11.69 -4.18
CA GLU A 210 16.83 -11.05 -5.47
C GLU A 210 15.85 -11.54 -6.53
N TRP A 211 15.10 -10.61 -7.11
CA TRP A 211 14.28 -10.79 -8.30
C TRP A 211 14.85 -10.01 -9.47
N LYS A 212 14.71 -10.59 -10.66
CA LYS A 212 15.10 -9.99 -11.93
C LYS A 212 13.86 -9.69 -12.75
N TYR A 213 13.84 -8.51 -13.35
CA TYR A 213 12.76 -8.03 -14.20
C TYR A 213 13.34 -7.63 -15.56
N TYR A 214 12.68 -8.05 -16.63
CA TYR A 214 13.14 -7.88 -18.00
C TYR A 214 12.15 -7.03 -18.77
N ASP A 215 12.62 -5.93 -19.36
CA ASP A 215 11.78 -5.18 -20.28
C ASP A 215 11.80 -5.79 -21.69
N ARG A 216 10.88 -5.30 -22.53
CA ARG A 216 10.76 -5.72 -23.94
C ARG A 216 11.96 -5.33 -24.81
N LYS A 217 12.90 -4.53 -24.29
CA LYS A 217 14.13 -4.11 -25.00
C LYS A 217 15.32 -5.00 -24.62
N GLY A 218 15.14 -5.97 -23.71
CA GLY A 218 16.19 -6.87 -23.25
C GLY A 218 17.01 -6.32 -22.09
N ASN A 219 16.60 -5.21 -21.47
CA ASN A 219 17.26 -4.71 -20.26
C ASN A 219 16.83 -5.57 -19.06
N CYS A 220 17.77 -5.81 -18.15
CA CYS A 220 17.55 -6.55 -16.91
C CYS A 220 17.71 -5.61 -15.71
N TYR A 221 16.65 -5.51 -14.93
CA TYR A 221 16.58 -4.77 -13.68
C TYR A 221 16.52 -5.75 -12.51
N ARG A 222 16.99 -5.33 -11.34
CA ARG A 222 17.03 -6.18 -10.14
C ARG A 222 16.36 -5.45 -8.98
N LYS A 223 15.72 -6.22 -8.11
CA LYS A 223 15.16 -5.76 -6.85
C LYS A 223 15.42 -6.82 -5.80
N PHE A 224 15.82 -6.40 -4.61
CA PHE A 224 15.82 -7.27 -3.44
C PHE A 224 14.49 -7.11 -2.69
N TRP A 225 13.87 -8.23 -2.36
CA TRP A 225 12.69 -8.29 -1.51
C TRP A 225 13.11 -8.78 -0.13
N ASN A 226 12.88 -7.96 0.89
CA ASN A 226 13.26 -8.30 2.25
C ASN A 226 12.55 -9.56 2.74
N TYR A 227 13.25 -10.33 3.54
CA TYR A 227 12.72 -11.54 4.16
C TYR A 227 13.48 -11.80 5.46
N LYS A 228 12.98 -12.71 6.29
CA LYS A 228 13.79 -13.26 7.37
C LYS A 228 14.28 -14.64 7.01
N GLU A 229 15.53 -14.91 7.34
CA GLU A 229 16.09 -16.24 7.35
C GLU A 229 16.47 -16.59 8.78
N ASN A 230 15.87 -17.64 9.35
CA ASN A 230 16.08 -18.01 10.76
C ASN A 230 15.89 -16.81 11.72
N ASP A 231 14.77 -16.09 11.56
CA ASP A 231 14.41 -14.87 12.31
C ASP A 231 15.34 -13.65 12.12
N LYS A 232 16.43 -13.77 11.34
CA LYS A 232 17.29 -12.64 10.99
C LYS A 232 16.73 -11.94 9.75
N LEU A 233 16.48 -10.63 9.85
CA LEU A 233 16.12 -9.80 8.70
C LEU A 233 17.28 -9.77 7.70
N ILE A 234 16.97 -10.08 6.44
CA ILE A 234 17.87 -10.01 5.30
C ILE A 234 17.34 -8.93 4.35
N TYR A 235 18.22 -7.99 4.01
CA TYR A 235 17.93 -6.83 3.16
C TYR A 235 19.18 -6.49 2.33
N GLU A 236 19.01 -5.76 1.22
CA GLU A 236 20.06 -5.51 0.22
C GLU A 236 21.44 -5.02 0.75
N PRO A 237 21.54 -4.21 1.84
CA PRO A 237 22.81 -3.75 2.42
C PRO A 237 23.69 -4.83 3.06
N ASP A 238 23.20 -6.06 3.24
CA ASP A 238 23.93 -7.15 3.92
C ASP A 238 24.80 -8.02 2.96
N ARG A 239 25.13 -7.52 1.76
CA ARG A 239 26.02 -8.18 0.78
C ARG A 239 27.42 -7.57 0.69
#